data_AF-W7P8L1-F1
#
_entry.id   AF-W7P8L1-F1
#
_cell.length_a   1.000
_cell.length_b   1.000
_cell.length_c   1.000
_cell.angle_alpha   90.00
_cell.angle_beta   90.00
_cell.angle_gamma   90.00
#
_symmetry.space_group_name_H-M   'P 1'
#
loop_
_entity.id
_entity.type
_entity.pdbx_description
1 polymer ?
#
loop_
_entity_poly.entity_id
_entity_poly.type
_entity_poly.pdbx_seq_one_letter_code
_entity_poly.pdbx_strand_id
1 'polypeptide(L)'
;MYSSGMFFVYLFSSALVFALVNRVLRHRLTYLSALSVLAALGWGYIFQGDYRVPAVVFISFYLVAALKEKGWLKTWQAIVLTLLPLFLVKLHVNHHLGMIGLSFMTFRAVDVLLYRSKKEGQNFLHYFCYLFMPFIILAGPMYRWRTWMSDVSKPVFALNREQFLVALEQIITGIIQKFLFAMLVDSLVVQSWSHKPFTLTVGVVMSIAYSAYLYFDFAGYSNMAIGAGRLFGLNIPANFNMPLLAKNPQDFWRRFHISLSEWLRDVVFMPVYMNLMKFNFFRQNKTLAQNIGIFCTLFCMGAWNGLERHYVISGALFGAISVTHNMLLWSAKRSPALHRGLQYPAVAFLGRILTLGSAAGSLYIFSGMSPL
;
A
#
# COMPACT_ATOMS: atom_id res chain seq x y z
N MET A 1 -9.24 -12.35 -7.60
CA MET A 1 -10.58 -12.29 -8.22
C MET A 1 -10.94 -10.96 -8.89
N TYR A 2 -10.19 -9.84 -8.80
CA TYR A 2 -10.56 -8.58 -9.51
C TYR A 2 -9.41 -7.89 -10.24
N SER A 3 -8.31 -8.61 -10.43
CA SER A 3 -7.16 -8.23 -11.24
C SER A 3 -7.03 -9.19 -12.43
N SER A 4 -8.17 -9.49 -13.07
CA SER A 4 -8.22 -10.36 -14.25
C SER A 4 -7.43 -9.72 -15.40
N GLY A 5 -6.93 -10.55 -16.33
CA GLY A 5 -6.28 -10.04 -17.54
C GLY A 5 -7.14 -9.01 -18.26
N MET A 6 -8.45 -9.24 -18.34
CA MET A 6 -9.41 -8.31 -18.96
C MET A 6 -9.47 -6.94 -18.28
N PHE A 7 -9.40 -6.87 -16.94
CA PHE A 7 -9.35 -5.59 -16.24
C PHE A 7 -8.15 -4.75 -16.72
N PHE A 8 -6.96 -5.37 -16.83
CA PHE A 8 -5.76 -4.68 -17.31
C PHE A 8 -5.80 -4.37 -18.80
N VAL A 9 -6.43 -5.21 -19.62
CA VAL A 9 -6.64 -4.93 -21.05
C VAL A 9 -7.49 -3.68 -21.22
N TYR A 10 -8.61 -3.56 -20.50
CA TYR A 10 -9.45 -2.35 -20.56
C TYR A 10 -8.71 -1.12 -20.03
N LEU A 11 -7.99 -1.28 -18.92
CA LEU A 11 -7.21 -0.22 -18.33
C LEU A 11 -6.14 0.30 -19.30
N PHE A 12 -5.36 -0.60 -19.91
CA PHE A 12 -4.33 -0.26 -20.88
C PHE A 12 -4.91 0.34 -22.17
N SER A 13 -5.99 -0.25 -22.69
CA SER A 13 -6.65 0.24 -23.89
C SER A 13 -7.18 1.66 -23.68
N SER A 14 -7.78 1.93 -22.52
CA SER A 14 -8.24 3.29 -22.16
C SER A 14 -7.08 4.29 -22.06
N ALA A 15 -5.93 3.86 -21.50
CA ALA A 15 -4.72 4.67 -21.43
C ALA A 15 -4.14 4.99 -22.80
N LEU A 16 -4.10 4.00 -23.69
CA LEU A 16 -3.58 4.14 -25.04
C LEU A 16 -4.49 5.02 -25.90
N VAL A 17 -5.80 4.80 -25.84
CA VAL A 17 -6.79 5.65 -26.52
C VAL A 17 -6.67 7.09 -26.05
N PHE A 18 -6.53 7.31 -24.75
CA PHE A 18 -6.35 8.65 -24.21
C PHE A 18 -5.05 9.32 -24.70
N ALA A 19 -3.93 8.58 -24.66
CA ALA A 19 -2.64 9.08 -25.17
C ALA A 19 -2.71 9.41 -26.67
N LEU A 20 -3.43 8.61 -27.46
CA LEU A 20 -3.64 8.83 -28.89
C LEU A 20 -4.53 10.05 -29.14
N VAL A 21 -5.67 10.14 -28.43
CA VAL A 21 -6.61 11.26 -28.52
C VAL A 21 -5.91 12.58 -28.22
N ASN A 22 -5.15 12.67 -27.14
CA ASN A 22 -4.45 13.91 -26.79
C ASN A 22 -3.32 14.27 -27.78
N ARG A 23 -2.75 13.27 -28.48
CA ARG A 23 -1.74 13.50 -29.51
C ARG A 23 -2.36 13.97 -30.83
N VAL A 24 -3.51 13.41 -31.21
CA VAL A 24 -4.17 13.64 -32.51
C VAL A 24 -5.09 14.85 -32.45
N LEU A 25 -5.96 14.91 -31.45
CA LEU A 25 -6.84 16.04 -31.22
C LEU A 25 -5.99 17.15 -30.59
N ARG A 26 -5.68 18.20 -31.36
CA ARG A 26 -5.02 19.43 -30.87
C ARG A 26 -5.81 20.15 -29.75
N HIS A 27 -6.91 19.57 -29.28
CA HIS A 27 -7.64 19.97 -28.08
C HIS A 27 -6.97 19.39 -26.83
N ARG A 28 -6.42 20.29 -26.01
CA ARG A 28 -5.84 19.99 -24.72
C ARG A 28 -6.96 19.66 -23.72
N LEU A 29 -7.39 18.40 -23.68
CA LEU A 29 -8.21 17.92 -22.56
C LEU A 29 -7.45 18.22 -21.26
N THR A 30 -8.12 18.87 -20.30
CA THR A 30 -7.52 19.08 -18.98
C THR A 30 -7.32 17.72 -18.30
N TYR A 31 -6.25 17.56 -17.50
CA TYR A 31 -6.01 16.31 -16.75
C TYR A 31 -7.26 15.87 -15.99
N LEU A 32 -7.95 16.81 -15.35
CA LEU A 32 -9.17 16.51 -14.61
C LEU A 32 -10.28 15.93 -15.50
N SER A 33 -10.53 16.49 -16.69
CA SER A 33 -11.58 15.98 -17.58
C SER A 33 -11.33 14.54 -18.02
N ALA A 34 -10.09 14.24 -18.41
CA ALA A 34 -9.64 12.91 -18.79
C ALA A 34 -9.79 11.90 -17.66
N LEU A 35 -9.28 12.26 -16.48
CA LEU A 35 -9.31 11.41 -15.30
C LEU A 35 -10.74 11.24 -14.77
N SER A 36 -11.63 12.20 -15.01
CA SER A 36 -13.05 12.09 -14.66
C SER A 36 -13.77 11.05 -15.50
N VAL A 37 -13.56 11.06 -16.83
CA VAL A 37 -14.11 10.03 -17.72
C VAL A 37 -13.57 8.66 -17.33
N LEU A 38 -12.26 8.56 -17.11
CA LEU A 38 -11.63 7.31 -16.67
C LEU A 38 -12.20 6.83 -15.32
N ALA A 39 -12.32 7.71 -14.33
CA ALA A 39 -12.87 7.37 -13.02
C ALA A 39 -14.33 6.94 -13.12
N ALA A 40 -15.15 7.59 -13.94
CA ALA A 40 -16.54 7.21 -14.17
C ALA A 40 -16.67 5.85 -14.85
N LEU A 41 -15.90 5.59 -15.91
CA LEU A 41 -15.88 4.30 -16.60
C LEU A 41 -15.39 3.17 -15.70
N GLY A 42 -14.30 3.41 -14.96
CA GLY A 42 -13.75 2.45 -14.01
C GLY A 42 -14.72 2.18 -12.86
N TRP A 43 -15.42 3.20 -12.35
CA TRP A 43 -16.47 3.04 -11.36
C TRP A 43 -17.60 2.16 -11.89
N GLY A 44 -18.10 2.43 -13.09
CA GLY A 44 -19.16 1.64 -13.73
C GLY A 44 -18.76 0.18 -13.93
N TYR A 45 -17.51 -0.09 -14.34
CA TYR A 45 -17.01 -1.45 -14.55
C TYR A 45 -16.78 -2.20 -13.23
N ILE A 46 -16.11 -1.59 -12.26
CA ILE A 46 -15.74 -2.24 -10.98
C ILE A 46 -16.98 -2.50 -10.12
N PHE A 47 -17.95 -1.59 -10.14
CA PHE A 47 -19.14 -1.64 -9.29
C PHE A 47 -20.43 -1.95 -10.05
N GLN A 48 -20.33 -2.57 -11.22
CA GLN A 48 -21.49 -2.96 -12.04
C GLN A 48 -22.53 -3.83 -11.30
N GLY A 49 -22.10 -4.59 -10.29
CA GLY A 49 -22.98 -5.45 -9.49
C GLY A 49 -23.68 -4.72 -8.33
N ASP A 50 -23.05 -3.71 -7.75
CA ASP A 50 -23.64 -2.87 -6.68
C ASP A 50 -22.98 -1.49 -6.65
N TYR A 51 -23.67 -0.53 -7.24
CA TYR A 51 -23.24 0.86 -7.31
C TYR A 51 -23.67 1.69 -6.09
N ARG A 52 -24.58 1.18 -5.26
CA ARG A 52 -25.18 1.94 -4.15
C ARG A 52 -24.19 2.06 -2.99
N VAL A 53 -23.55 0.97 -2.60
CA VAL A 53 -22.60 0.95 -1.48
C VAL A 53 -21.42 1.90 -1.72
N PRO A 54 -20.73 1.87 -2.88
CA PRO A 54 -19.66 2.82 -3.18
C PRO A 54 -20.12 4.29 -3.16
N ALA A 55 -21.32 4.56 -3.67
CA ALA A 55 -21.88 5.92 -3.63
C ALA A 55 -22.14 6.39 -2.20
N VAL A 56 -22.74 5.55 -1.35
CA VAL A 56 -23.00 5.87 0.06
C VAL A 56 -21.69 6.11 0.82
N VAL A 57 -20.70 5.22 0.65
CA VAL A 57 -19.38 5.37 1.29
C VAL A 57 -18.71 6.67 0.83
N PHE A 58 -18.70 6.95 -0.48
CA PHE A 58 -18.12 8.17 -1.02
C PHE A 58 -18.79 9.43 -0.47
N ILE A 59 -20.13 9.50 -0.50
CA ILE A 59 -20.89 10.63 0.03
C ILE A 59 -20.59 10.81 1.52
N SER A 60 -20.51 9.73 2.29
CA SER A 60 -20.17 9.79 3.72
C SER A 60 -18.78 10.40 3.95
N PHE A 61 -17.77 9.98 3.18
CA PHE A 61 -16.40 10.51 3.29
C PHE A 61 -16.33 11.98 2.85
N TYR A 62 -17.01 12.34 1.77
CA TYR A 62 -17.07 13.72 1.29
C TYR A 62 -17.75 14.65 2.31
N LEU A 63 -18.86 14.22 2.90
CA LEU A 63 -19.55 14.97 3.97
C LEU A 63 -18.66 15.18 5.19
N VAL A 64 -17.96 14.13 5.65
CA VAL A 64 -17.03 14.23 6.77
C VAL A 64 -15.89 15.23 6.47
N ALA A 65 -15.33 15.18 5.26
CA ALA A 65 -14.31 16.13 4.82
C ALA A 65 -14.85 17.57 4.78
N ALA A 66 -16.06 17.77 4.27
CA ALA A 66 -16.72 19.07 4.22
C ALA A 66 -17.01 19.65 5.61
N LEU A 67 -17.52 18.82 6.54
CA LEU A 67 -17.77 19.23 7.92
C LEU A 67 -16.48 19.59 8.66
N LYS A 68 -15.40 18.83 8.43
CA LYS A 68 -14.07 19.17 8.98
C LYS A 68 -13.57 20.50 8.46
N GLU A 69 -13.69 20.77 7.16
CA GLU A 69 -13.22 22.03 6.57
C GLU A 69 -13.99 23.26 7.05
N LYS A 70 -15.31 23.11 7.28
CA LYS A 70 -16.14 24.12 7.93
C LYS A 70 -15.80 24.34 9.41
N GLY A 71 -14.92 23.51 9.98
CA GLY A 71 -14.52 23.57 11.40
C GLY A 71 -15.50 22.90 12.37
N TRP A 72 -16.52 22.20 11.87
CA TRP A 72 -17.54 21.56 12.70
C TRP A 72 -17.04 20.26 13.34
N LEU A 73 -16.03 19.62 12.72
CA LEU A 73 -15.38 18.42 13.25
C LEU A 73 -13.91 18.67 13.54
N LYS A 74 -13.46 18.22 14.72
CA LYS A 74 -12.02 18.10 15.01
C LYS A 74 -11.42 17.00 14.13
N THR A 75 -10.14 17.11 13.81
CA THR A 75 -9.43 16.15 12.94
C THR A 75 -9.59 14.70 13.40
N TRP A 76 -9.50 14.42 14.70
CA TRP A 76 -9.65 13.07 15.23
C TRP A 76 -11.08 12.52 15.03
N GLN A 77 -12.12 13.37 15.17
CA GLN A 77 -13.52 12.98 14.95
C GLN A 77 -13.74 12.61 13.48
N ALA A 78 -13.23 13.43 12.56
CA ALA A 78 -13.33 13.17 11.13
C ALA A 78 -12.61 11.86 10.73
N ILE A 79 -11.42 11.59 11.30
CA ILE A 79 -10.70 10.34 11.06
C ILE A 79 -11.49 9.14 11.58
N VAL A 80 -12.03 9.21 12.80
CA VAL A 80 -12.85 8.12 13.38
C VAL A 80 -14.07 7.83 12.52
N LEU A 81 -14.82 8.86 12.11
CA LEU A 81 -15.99 8.70 11.23
C LEU A 81 -15.62 8.11 9.86
N THR A 82 -14.46 8.47 9.31
CA THR A 82 -13.98 7.94 8.02
C THR A 82 -13.53 6.48 8.12
N LEU A 83 -12.95 6.09 9.26
CA LEU A 83 -12.55 4.70 9.51
C LEU A 83 -13.72 3.79 9.88
N LEU A 84 -14.86 4.35 10.31
CA LEU A 84 -15.99 3.57 10.84
C LEU A 84 -16.53 2.52 9.85
N PRO A 85 -16.80 2.80 8.56
CA PRO A 85 -17.25 1.77 7.63
C PRO A 85 -16.26 0.60 7.51
N LEU A 86 -14.96 0.90 7.46
CA LEU A 86 -13.90 -0.11 7.40
C LEU A 86 -13.89 -0.98 8.66
N PHE A 87 -13.98 -0.37 9.85
CA PHE A 87 -14.03 -1.12 11.11
C PHE A 87 -15.27 -2.00 11.21
N LEU A 88 -16.45 -1.50 10.85
CA LEU A 88 -17.69 -2.27 10.90
C LEU A 88 -17.64 -3.51 10.00
N VAL A 89 -17.03 -3.39 8.82
CA VAL A 89 -16.82 -4.51 7.89
C VAL A 89 -15.79 -5.50 8.46
N LYS A 90 -14.65 -5.01 8.97
CA LYS A 90 -13.57 -5.87 9.50
C LYS A 90 -13.96 -6.60 10.79
N LEU A 91 -14.82 -6.00 11.61
CA LEU A 91 -15.37 -6.60 12.82
C LEU A 91 -16.56 -7.53 12.56
N HIS A 92 -16.96 -7.72 11.30
CA HIS A 92 -18.13 -8.53 10.93
C HIS A 92 -19.44 -8.01 11.56
N VAL A 93 -19.50 -6.71 11.89
CA VAL A 93 -20.69 -6.06 12.46
C VAL A 93 -21.63 -5.58 11.36
N ASN A 94 -21.08 -5.19 10.20
CA ASN A 94 -21.87 -4.77 9.05
C ASN A 94 -21.22 -5.25 7.75
N HIS A 95 -21.84 -6.24 7.11
CA HIS A 95 -21.38 -6.77 5.83
C HIS A 95 -21.85 -5.93 4.63
N HIS A 96 -22.92 -5.15 4.78
CA HIS A 96 -23.54 -4.37 3.71
C HIS A 96 -22.69 -3.17 3.24
N LEU A 97 -21.80 -2.66 4.09
CA LEU A 97 -20.85 -1.62 3.71
C LEU A 97 -19.58 -2.18 3.05
N GLY A 98 -19.46 -3.50 2.95
CA GLY A 98 -18.33 -4.16 2.31
C GLY A 98 -18.31 -3.86 0.82
N MET A 99 -17.22 -3.26 0.36
CA MET A 99 -16.96 -3.09 -1.07
C MET A 99 -15.50 -3.34 -1.39
N ILE A 100 -15.25 -3.69 -2.64
CA ILE A 100 -13.88 -3.82 -3.12
C ILE A 100 -13.16 -2.46 -3.06
N GLY A 101 -11.91 -2.48 -2.60
CA GLY A 101 -11.13 -1.26 -2.46
C GLY A 101 -11.51 -0.37 -1.28
N LEU A 102 -12.47 -0.76 -0.42
CA LEU A 102 -12.87 0.01 0.76
C LEU A 102 -11.66 0.43 1.61
N SER A 103 -10.77 -0.52 1.93
CA SER A 103 -9.58 -0.26 2.73
C SER A 103 -8.69 0.84 2.17
N PHE A 104 -8.27 0.73 0.91
CA PHE A 104 -7.39 1.70 0.27
C PHE A 104 -8.10 3.04 0.06
N MET A 105 -9.40 3.03 -0.24
CA MET A 105 -10.21 4.24 -0.33
C MET A 105 -10.29 4.97 1.01
N THR A 106 -10.49 4.25 2.12
CA THR A 106 -10.51 4.83 3.47
C THR A 106 -9.16 5.49 3.80
N PHE A 107 -8.03 4.85 3.50
CA PHE A 107 -6.71 5.44 3.74
C PHE A 107 -6.48 6.72 2.94
N ARG A 108 -6.96 6.76 1.70
CA ARG A 108 -6.90 7.94 0.85
C ARG A 108 -7.83 9.04 1.36
N ALA A 109 -9.03 8.71 1.82
CA ALA A 109 -9.92 9.67 2.47
C ALA A 109 -9.28 10.29 3.73
N VAL A 110 -8.65 9.48 4.58
CA VAL A 110 -7.86 9.95 5.73
C VAL A 110 -6.70 10.85 5.29
N ASP A 111 -6.02 10.50 4.20
CA ASP A 111 -4.95 11.34 3.64
C ASP A 111 -5.45 12.73 3.23
N VAL A 112 -6.64 12.83 2.62
CA VAL A 112 -7.26 14.14 2.32
C VAL A 112 -7.54 14.91 3.62
N LEU A 113 -8.12 14.26 4.63
CA LEU A 113 -8.41 14.91 5.91
C LEU A 113 -7.15 15.50 6.57
N LEU A 114 -6.01 14.83 6.43
CA LEU A 114 -4.77 15.24 7.08
C LEU A 114 -3.96 16.27 6.27
N TYR A 115 -3.92 16.15 4.94
CA TYR A 115 -2.92 16.85 4.13
C TYR A 115 -3.46 17.85 3.11
N ARG A 116 -4.78 17.89 2.87
CA ARG A 116 -5.42 18.91 2.04
C ARG A 116 -5.20 20.30 2.62
N SER A 117 -4.79 21.25 1.78
CA SER A 117 -4.65 22.64 2.22
C SER A 117 -5.99 23.37 2.15
N LYS A 118 -6.21 24.35 3.05
CA LYS A 118 -7.42 25.19 3.03
C LYS A 118 -7.59 25.97 1.72
N LYS A 119 -6.49 26.24 1.00
CA LYS A 119 -6.49 27.03 -0.24
C LYS A 119 -7.04 26.26 -1.44
N GLU A 120 -7.03 24.93 -1.40
CA GLU A 120 -7.51 24.09 -2.50
C GLU A 120 -9.05 24.14 -2.66
N GLY A 121 -9.78 24.67 -1.67
CA GLY A 121 -11.24 24.74 -1.69
C GLY A 121 -11.91 23.37 -1.77
N GLN A 122 -13.24 23.32 -1.91
CA GLN A 122 -14.00 22.10 -2.12
C GLN A 122 -14.18 21.81 -3.61
N ASN A 123 -13.42 20.85 -4.16
CA ASN A 123 -13.65 20.38 -5.51
C ASN A 123 -14.08 18.91 -5.51
N PHE A 124 -15.40 18.71 -5.63
CA PHE A 124 -16.04 17.40 -5.69
C PHE A 124 -15.38 16.48 -6.72
N LEU A 125 -15.08 17.00 -7.91
CA LEU A 125 -14.55 16.21 -9.02
C LEU A 125 -13.11 15.73 -8.74
N HIS A 126 -12.27 16.58 -8.16
CA HIS A 126 -10.92 16.16 -7.74
C HIS A 126 -10.97 15.09 -6.66
N TYR A 127 -11.89 15.24 -5.70
CA TYR A 127 -12.05 14.27 -4.62
C TYR A 127 -12.60 12.92 -5.14
N PHE A 128 -13.58 12.95 -6.04
CA PHE A 128 -14.12 11.78 -6.73
C PHE A 128 -13.05 11.06 -7.54
N CYS A 129 -12.36 11.77 -8.44
CA CYS A 129 -11.30 11.21 -9.27
C CYS A 129 -10.14 10.68 -8.45
N TYR A 130 -9.84 11.33 -7.32
CA TYR A 130 -8.91 10.79 -6.35
C TYR A 130 -9.46 9.45 -5.87
N LEU A 131 -10.48 9.41 -5.01
CA LEU A 131 -10.91 8.19 -4.34
C LEU A 131 -11.20 7.01 -5.30
N PHE A 132 -11.79 7.28 -6.47
CA PHE A 132 -12.17 6.25 -7.45
C PHE A 132 -11.17 6.03 -8.59
N MET A 133 -9.93 6.51 -8.47
CA MET A 133 -8.90 6.29 -9.49
C MET A 133 -8.74 4.80 -9.83
N PRO A 134 -9.10 4.34 -11.04
CA PRO A 134 -9.22 2.90 -11.33
C PRO A 134 -7.90 2.14 -11.21
N PHE A 135 -6.75 2.78 -11.48
CA PHE A 135 -5.44 2.16 -11.36
C PHE A 135 -5.13 1.66 -9.94
N ILE A 136 -5.66 2.33 -8.91
CA ILE A 136 -5.21 2.15 -7.53
C ILE A 136 -6.29 1.80 -6.53
N ILE A 137 -7.56 1.74 -6.95
CA ILE A 137 -8.69 1.50 -6.05
C ILE A 137 -8.64 0.14 -5.34
N LEU A 138 -8.16 -0.91 -6.02
CA LEU A 138 -8.17 -2.27 -5.48
C LEU A 138 -7.06 -2.49 -4.44
N ALA A 139 -5.83 -2.25 -4.87
CA ALA A 139 -4.63 -2.45 -4.06
C ALA A 139 -3.44 -1.61 -4.58
N GLY A 140 -3.67 -0.53 -5.32
CA GLY A 140 -2.54 0.19 -5.92
C GLY A 140 -1.71 0.97 -4.91
N PRO A 141 -0.57 1.53 -5.36
CA PRO A 141 0.25 2.36 -4.51
C PRO A 141 -0.56 3.49 -3.84
N MET A 142 -0.21 3.78 -2.59
CA MET A 142 -0.80 4.83 -1.78
C MET A 142 -0.42 6.20 -2.32
N TYR A 143 -1.17 6.66 -3.31
CA TYR A 143 -0.93 7.94 -3.95
C TYR A 143 -1.43 9.09 -3.06
N ARG A 144 -0.52 9.94 -2.60
CA ARG A 144 -0.81 11.02 -1.66
C ARG A 144 -1.57 12.17 -2.31
N TRP A 145 -2.52 12.76 -1.58
CA TRP A 145 -3.38 13.86 -2.02
C TRP A 145 -2.59 15.05 -2.57
N ARG A 146 -1.50 15.45 -1.90
CA ARG A 146 -0.67 16.58 -2.35
C ARG A 146 -0.01 16.32 -3.70
N THR A 147 0.55 15.12 -3.89
CA THR A 147 1.16 14.72 -5.16
C THR A 147 0.10 14.59 -6.26
N TRP A 148 -1.05 13.99 -5.93
CA TRP A 148 -2.22 13.94 -6.81
C TRP A 148 -2.64 15.33 -7.29
N MET A 149 -2.87 16.28 -6.37
CA MET A 149 -3.27 17.64 -6.71
C MET A 149 -2.21 18.34 -7.58
N SER A 150 -0.92 18.13 -7.30
CA SER A 150 0.16 18.66 -8.13
C SER A 150 0.16 18.08 -9.55
N ASP A 151 -0.25 16.83 -9.73
CA ASP A 151 -0.28 16.19 -11.03
C ASP A 151 -1.52 16.57 -11.84
N VAL A 152 -2.70 16.61 -11.22
CA VAL A 152 -3.96 16.93 -11.92
C VAL A 152 -4.20 18.41 -12.16
N SER A 153 -3.49 19.28 -11.44
CA SER A 153 -3.55 20.74 -11.66
C SER A 153 -2.68 21.21 -12.83
N LYS A 154 -1.94 20.30 -13.49
CA LYS A 154 -1.13 20.64 -14.66
C LYS A 154 -2.03 21.09 -15.82
N PRO A 155 -1.68 22.15 -16.55
CA PRO A 155 -2.55 22.73 -17.58
C PRO A 155 -2.62 21.88 -18.86
N VAL A 156 -1.58 21.10 -19.16
CA VAL A 156 -1.48 20.34 -20.42
C VAL A 156 -0.84 18.98 -20.19
N PHE A 157 -1.50 17.94 -20.67
CA PHE A 157 -0.94 16.60 -20.74
C PHE A 157 0.03 16.51 -21.94
N ALA A 158 1.29 16.16 -21.68
CA ALA A 158 2.30 15.95 -22.70
C ALA A 158 3.06 14.67 -22.37
N LEU A 159 2.87 13.64 -23.20
CA LEU A 159 3.59 12.38 -23.11
C LEU A 159 4.61 12.33 -24.25
N ASN A 160 5.89 12.40 -23.89
CA ASN A 160 6.97 12.23 -24.86
C ASN A 160 7.26 10.74 -25.12
N ARG A 161 8.05 10.45 -26.16
CA ARG A 161 8.40 9.07 -26.55
C ARG A 161 9.09 8.30 -25.42
N GLU A 162 10.00 8.95 -24.69
CA GLU A 162 10.76 8.33 -23.61
C GLU A 162 9.84 7.91 -22.46
N GLN A 163 8.95 8.81 -22.01
CA GLN A 163 7.95 8.54 -20.99
C GLN A 163 7.00 7.41 -21.40
N PHE A 164 6.59 7.37 -22.67
CA PHE A 164 5.77 6.27 -23.20
C PHE A 164 6.50 4.93 -23.13
N LEU A 165 7.77 4.87 -23.56
CA LEU A 165 8.56 3.63 -23.54
C LEU A 165 8.79 3.14 -22.11
N VAL A 166 9.13 4.03 -21.19
CA VAL A 166 9.31 3.72 -19.76
C VAL A 166 8.00 3.25 -19.12
N ALA A 167 6.85 3.83 -19.52
CA ALA A 167 5.55 3.36 -19.06
C ALA A 167 5.23 1.96 -19.58
N LEU A 168 5.51 1.69 -20.87
CA LEU A 168 5.28 0.39 -21.51
C LEU A 168 6.17 -0.70 -20.92
N GLU A 169 7.46 -0.43 -20.70
CA GLU A 169 8.39 -1.35 -20.04
C GLU A 169 7.89 -1.74 -18.64
N GLN A 170 7.41 -0.77 -17.86
CA GLN A 170 6.85 -1.01 -16.53
C GLN A 170 5.60 -1.91 -16.60
N ILE A 171 4.72 -1.68 -17.58
CA ILE A 171 3.51 -2.49 -17.78
C ILE A 171 3.87 -3.92 -18.16
N ILE A 172 4.77 -4.10 -19.12
CA ILE A 172 5.24 -5.42 -19.57
C ILE A 172 5.91 -6.18 -18.42
N THR A 173 6.75 -5.50 -17.64
CA THR A 173 7.35 -6.06 -16.42
C THR A 173 6.27 -6.55 -15.47
N GLY A 174 5.22 -5.75 -15.27
CA GLY A 174 4.10 -6.13 -14.40
C GLY A 174 3.29 -7.32 -14.92
N ILE A 175 3.08 -7.41 -16.25
CA ILE A 175 2.43 -8.55 -16.91
C ILE A 175 3.24 -9.83 -16.67
N ILE A 176 4.54 -9.79 -16.91
CA ILE A 176 5.45 -10.95 -16.70
C ILE A 176 5.44 -11.37 -15.23
N GLN A 177 5.55 -10.43 -14.30
CA GLN A 177 5.52 -10.75 -12.86
C GLN A 177 4.21 -11.43 -12.47
N LYS A 178 3.05 -10.85 -12.83
CA LYS A 178 1.75 -11.35 -12.40
C LYS A 178 1.31 -12.62 -13.14
N PHE A 179 1.33 -12.59 -14.47
CA PHE A 179 0.71 -13.64 -15.29
C PHE A 179 1.67 -14.76 -15.67
N LEU A 180 2.99 -14.59 -15.47
CA LEU A 180 3.95 -15.67 -15.61
C LEU A 180 4.47 -16.12 -14.24
N PHE A 181 5.26 -15.30 -13.55
CA PHE A 181 5.97 -15.75 -12.35
C PHE A 181 5.03 -16.08 -11.18
N ALA A 182 4.04 -15.22 -10.88
CA ALA A 182 3.11 -15.51 -9.78
C ALA A 182 2.30 -16.78 -10.05
N MET A 183 1.77 -16.94 -11.28
CA MET A 183 1.01 -18.13 -11.67
C MET A 183 1.85 -19.42 -11.64
N LEU A 184 3.12 -19.37 -12.06
CA LEU A 184 4.03 -20.52 -11.98
C LEU A 184 4.32 -20.91 -10.53
N VAL A 185 4.63 -19.96 -9.67
CA VAL A 185 4.91 -20.25 -8.24
C VAL A 185 3.67 -20.79 -7.54
N ASP A 186 2.49 -20.21 -7.84
CA ASP A 186 1.23 -20.66 -7.26
C ASP A 186 0.90 -22.11 -7.64
N SER A 187 0.86 -22.38 -8.95
CA SER A 187 0.48 -23.70 -9.49
C SER A 187 1.48 -24.80 -9.16
N LEU A 188 2.79 -24.53 -9.29
CA LEU A 188 3.83 -25.56 -9.11
C LEU A 188 4.17 -25.82 -7.65
N VAL A 189 4.02 -24.82 -6.77
CA VAL A 189 4.50 -24.92 -5.38
C VAL A 189 3.40 -24.64 -4.38
N VAL A 190 2.80 -23.44 -4.37
CA VAL A 190 1.87 -23.04 -3.29
C VAL A 190 0.70 -24.02 -3.17
N GLN A 191 0.00 -24.30 -4.27
CA GLN A 191 -1.16 -25.21 -4.28
C GLN A 191 -0.78 -26.66 -3.95
N SER A 192 0.40 -27.10 -4.40
CA SER A 192 0.87 -28.48 -4.18
C SER A 192 1.36 -28.75 -2.75
N TRP A 193 1.71 -27.69 -2.01
CA TRP A 193 2.31 -27.80 -0.67
C TRP A 193 1.40 -27.31 0.46
N SER A 194 0.39 -26.47 0.16
CA SER A 194 -0.53 -25.88 1.15
C SER A 194 -1.30 -26.91 1.98
N HIS A 195 -1.61 -28.07 1.41
CA HIS A 195 -2.38 -29.13 2.07
C HIS A 195 -1.51 -30.17 2.79
N LYS A 196 -0.18 -30.05 2.73
CA LYS A 196 0.72 -31.01 3.38
C LYS A 196 0.76 -30.77 4.90
N PRO A 197 0.79 -31.82 5.73
CA PRO A 197 1.00 -31.68 7.17
C PRO A 197 2.26 -30.87 7.48
N PHE A 198 2.20 -30.04 8.52
CA PHE A 198 3.32 -29.18 8.86
C PHE A 198 4.56 -29.98 9.26
N THR A 199 5.67 -29.68 8.59
CA THR A 199 7.04 -30.10 8.94
C THR A 199 7.96 -28.89 8.75
N LEU A 200 9.18 -28.93 9.29
CA LEU A 200 10.15 -27.86 9.07
C LEU A 200 10.39 -27.60 7.57
N THR A 201 10.47 -28.68 6.77
CA THR A 201 10.59 -28.59 5.31
C THR A 201 9.42 -27.86 4.68
N VAL A 202 8.18 -28.21 5.04
CA VAL A 202 6.98 -27.51 4.55
C VAL A 202 7.01 -26.05 4.95
N GLY A 203 7.36 -25.74 6.20
CA GLY A 203 7.48 -24.37 6.69
C GLY A 203 8.48 -23.52 5.88
N VAL A 204 9.66 -24.06 5.60
CA VAL A 204 10.69 -23.37 4.80
C VAL A 204 10.23 -23.19 3.35
N VAL A 205 9.75 -24.26 2.70
CA VAL A 205 9.30 -24.21 1.30
C VAL A 205 8.15 -23.23 1.13
N MET A 206 7.12 -23.30 1.98
CA MET A 206 5.97 -22.40 1.90
C MET A 206 6.31 -20.96 2.25
N SER A 207 7.25 -20.72 3.17
CA SER A 207 7.73 -19.36 3.45
C SER A 207 8.36 -18.71 2.24
N ILE A 208 9.20 -19.44 1.51
CA ILE A 208 9.84 -18.91 0.30
C ILE A 208 8.81 -18.79 -0.84
N ALA A 209 8.03 -19.85 -1.08
CA ALA A 209 7.08 -19.92 -2.18
C ALA A 209 5.97 -18.87 -2.06
N TYR A 210 5.34 -18.76 -0.89
CA TYR A 210 4.29 -17.76 -0.68
C TYR A 210 4.86 -16.33 -0.75
N SER A 211 6.06 -16.09 -0.21
CA SER A 211 6.70 -14.77 -0.34
C SER A 211 6.98 -14.40 -1.79
N ALA A 212 7.44 -15.35 -2.60
CA ALA A 212 7.66 -15.16 -4.03
C ALA A 212 6.34 -14.93 -4.78
N TYR A 213 5.32 -15.75 -4.54
CA TYR A 213 3.98 -15.59 -5.10
C TYR A 213 3.41 -14.22 -4.78
N LEU A 214 3.36 -13.85 -3.49
CA LEU A 214 2.83 -12.57 -3.04
C LEU A 214 3.61 -11.40 -3.64
N TYR A 215 4.94 -11.48 -3.68
CA TYR A 215 5.77 -10.46 -4.32
C TYR A 215 5.44 -10.31 -5.80
N PHE A 216 5.43 -11.39 -6.58
CA PHE A 216 5.20 -11.32 -8.02
C PHE A 216 3.76 -10.90 -8.37
N ASP A 217 2.76 -11.41 -7.66
CA ASP A 217 1.37 -11.03 -7.88
C ASP A 217 1.16 -9.53 -7.61
N PHE A 218 1.71 -9.07 -6.50
CA PHE A 218 1.45 -7.72 -6.02
C PHE A 218 2.36 -6.66 -6.66
N ALA A 219 3.63 -6.98 -6.89
CA ALA A 219 4.53 -6.15 -7.68
C ALA A 219 4.05 -6.07 -9.13
N GLY A 220 3.56 -7.18 -9.68
CA GLY A 220 2.99 -7.21 -11.02
C GLY A 220 1.79 -6.28 -11.17
N TYR A 221 0.83 -6.35 -10.24
CA TYR A 221 -0.28 -5.39 -10.15
C TYR A 221 0.23 -3.95 -10.05
N SER A 222 1.15 -3.69 -9.12
CA SER A 222 1.66 -2.34 -8.84
C SER A 222 2.38 -1.74 -10.05
N ASN A 223 3.18 -2.54 -10.77
CA ASN A 223 3.92 -2.11 -11.94
C ASN A 223 2.99 -1.75 -13.11
N MET A 224 1.95 -2.56 -13.35
CA MET A 224 0.92 -2.22 -14.33
C MET A 224 0.16 -0.94 -13.95
N ALA A 225 -0.21 -0.78 -12.67
CA ALA A 225 -0.88 0.42 -12.19
C ALA A 225 -0.01 1.69 -12.34
N ILE A 226 1.28 1.62 -11.99
CA ILE A 226 2.23 2.74 -12.12
C ILE A 226 2.47 3.07 -13.59
N GLY A 227 2.72 2.07 -14.43
CA GLY A 227 2.93 2.29 -15.86
C GLY A 227 1.69 2.86 -16.55
N ALA A 228 0.50 2.38 -16.21
CA ALA A 228 -0.76 2.99 -16.68
C ALA A 228 -0.88 4.44 -16.20
N GLY A 229 -0.60 4.74 -14.94
CA GLY A 229 -0.57 6.11 -14.43
C GLY A 229 0.40 7.02 -15.16
N ARG A 230 1.59 6.53 -15.52
CA ARG A 230 2.57 7.27 -16.33
C ARG A 230 2.05 7.62 -17.72
N LEU A 231 1.25 6.75 -18.35
CA LEU A 231 0.56 7.06 -19.61
C LEU A 231 -0.47 8.19 -19.46
N PHE A 232 -0.90 8.52 -18.24
CA PHE A 232 -1.74 9.68 -17.93
C PHE A 232 -0.93 10.83 -17.30
N GLY A 233 0.40 10.77 -17.28
CA GLY A 233 1.25 11.83 -16.72
C GLY A 233 1.22 11.93 -15.19
N LEU A 234 0.74 10.86 -14.52
CA LEU A 234 0.66 10.76 -13.07
C LEU A 234 1.94 10.17 -12.48
N ASN A 235 2.43 10.77 -11.40
CA ASN A 235 3.59 10.29 -10.66
C ASN A 235 3.16 9.38 -9.50
N ILE A 236 2.60 8.21 -9.84
CA ILE A 236 2.20 7.20 -8.85
C ILE A 236 3.47 6.62 -8.19
N PRO A 237 3.54 6.56 -6.84
CA PRO A 237 4.73 6.08 -6.14
C PRO A 237 4.96 4.58 -6.36
N ALA A 238 6.22 4.15 -6.23
CA ALA A 238 6.56 2.73 -6.29
C ALA A 238 6.12 1.98 -5.03
N ASN A 239 5.70 0.72 -5.18
CA ASN A 239 5.45 -0.18 -4.05
C ASN A 239 6.62 -1.10 -3.74
N PHE A 240 7.47 -1.40 -4.73
CA PHE A 240 8.53 -2.40 -4.56
C PHE A 240 9.84 -1.90 -5.15
N ASN A 241 10.95 -2.20 -4.46
CA ASN A 241 12.29 -1.92 -4.92
C ASN A 241 13.26 -3.05 -4.51
N MET A 242 13.20 -4.16 -5.24
CA MET A 242 14.06 -5.33 -5.04
C MET A 242 14.15 -5.76 -3.56
N PRO A 243 13.03 -6.16 -2.90
CA PRO A 243 12.99 -6.44 -1.47
C PRO A 243 13.92 -7.57 -1.02
N LEU A 244 14.27 -8.50 -1.92
CA LEU A 244 15.24 -9.58 -1.63
C LEU A 244 16.69 -9.07 -1.44
N LEU A 245 16.97 -7.82 -1.84
CA LEU A 245 18.26 -7.16 -1.60
C LEU A 245 18.31 -6.45 -0.25
N ALA A 246 17.25 -6.53 0.57
CA ALA A 246 17.21 -5.93 1.88
C ALA A 246 18.35 -6.46 2.77
N LYS A 247 19.07 -5.55 3.42
CA LYS A 247 20.17 -5.88 4.33
C LYS A 247 19.72 -6.11 5.77
N ASN A 248 18.58 -5.53 6.14
CA ASN A 248 18.03 -5.57 7.50
C ASN A 248 16.52 -5.22 7.48
N PRO A 249 15.78 -5.36 8.60
CA PRO A 249 14.34 -5.14 8.61
C PRO A 249 13.91 -3.72 8.20
N GLN A 250 14.70 -2.70 8.52
CA GLN A 250 14.39 -1.33 8.12
C GLN A 250 14.55 -1.14 6.60
N ASP A 251 15.60 -1.73 6.01
CA ASP A 251 15.82 -1.74 4.56
C ASP A 251 14.74 -2.56 3.83
N PHE A 252 14.24 -3.65 4.44
CA PHE A 252 13.13 -4.43 3.90
C PHE A 252 11.86 -3.57 3.73
N TRP A 253 11.45 -2.83 4.76
CA TRP A 253 10.27 -1.93 4.68
C TRP A 253 10.48 -0.71 3.77
N ARG A 254 11.72 -0.36 3.43
CA ARG A 254 12.03 0.65 2.40
C ARG A 254 11.96 0.09 0.97
N ARG A 255 11.73 -1.22 0.82
CA ARG A 255 11.73 -1.94 -0.45
C ARG A 255 10.46 -2.75 -0.69
N PHE A 256 9.69 -3.03 0.35
CA PHE A 256 8.45 -3.81 0.31
C PHE A 256 7.26 -2.94 0.67
N HIS A 257 6.24 -2.91 -0.20
CA HIS A 257 5.02 -2.13 -0.04
C HIS A 257 5.26 -0.65 0.37
N ILE A 258 6.26 -0.02 -0.25
CA ILE A 258 6.88 1.25 0.14
C ILE A 258 5.84 2.35 0.37
N SER A 259 4.92 2.57 -0.57
CA SER A 259 3.94 3.64 -0.45
C SER A 259 3.01 3.49 0.77
N LEU A 260 2.63 2.25 1.13
CA LEU A 260 1.87 1.99 2.35
C LEU A 260 2.75 2.16 3.59
N SER A 261 4.00 1.69 3.55
CA SER A 261 4.94 1.87 4.66
C SER A 261 5.20 3.35 4.98
N GLU A 262 5.35 4.19 3.96
CA GLU A 262 5.47 5.65 4.13
C GLU A 262 4.18 6.27 4.66
N TRP A 263 3.02 5.81 4.19
CA TRP A 263 1.74 6.27 4.70
C TRP A 263 1.54 5.91 6.18
N LEU A 264 1.82 4.67 6.56
CA LEU A 264 1.76 4.21 7.95
C LEU A 264 2.78 4.94 8.83
N ARG A 265 3.98 5.25 8.29
CA ARG A 265 4.97 6.07 9.00
C ARG A 265 4.37 7.43 9.36
N ASP A 266 3.75 8.10 8.40
CA ASP A 266 3.31 9.49 8.58
C ASP A 266 1.97 9.58 9.34
N VAL A 267 1.10 8.58 9.22
CA VAL A 267 -0.27 8.58 9.77
C VAL A 267 -0.40 7.80 11.07
N VAL A 268 0.45 6.81 11.33
CA VAL A 268 0.39 5.97 12.55
C VAL A 268 1.63 6.16 13.40
N PHE A 269 2.82 5.83 12.86
CA PHE A 269 4.07 5.85 13.63
C PHE A 269 4.38 7.23 14.21
N MET A 270 4.41 8.26 13.37
CA MET A 270 4.78 9.62 13.79
C MET A 270 3.80 10.18 14.84
N PRO A 271 2.47 10.11 14.65
CA PRO A 271 1.53 10.55 15.69
C PRO A 271 1.66 9.79 17.01
N VAL A 272 1.83 8.47 16.98
CA VAL A 272 2.03 7.64 18.19
C VAL A 272 3.31 8.08 18.90
N TYR A 273 4.42 8.16 18.19
CA TYR A 273 5.70 8.58 18.73
C TYR A 273 5.63 9.98 19.35
N MET A 274 5.07 10.96 18.62
CA MET A 274 4.94 12.34 19.10
C MET A 274 4.02 12.44 20.32
N ASN A 275 2.97 11.60 20.41
CA ASN A 275 2.11 11.58 21.58
C ASN A 275 2.82 11.00 22.81
N LEU A 276 3.61 9.94 22.64
CA LEU A 276 4.44 9.38 23.72
C LEU A 276 5.48 10.40 24.21
N MET A 277 6.09 11.17 23.33
CA MET A 277 7.11 12.17 23.67
C MET A 277 6.61 13.34 24.53
N LYS A 278 5.29 13.49 24.70
CA LYS A 278 4.70 14.46 25.64
C LYS A 278 4.96 14.07 27.10
N PHE A 279 5.10 12.78 27.41
CA PHE A 279 5.37 12.30 28.76
C PHE A 279 6.87 12.35 29.06
N ASN A 280 7.25 12.87 30.25
CA ASN A 280 8.65 13.03 30.65
C ASN A 280 9.44 11.70 30.62
N PHE A 281 8.81 10.60 31.03
CA PHE A 281 9.39 9.26 30.99
C PHE A 281 9.88 8.85 29.59
N PHE A 282 9.05 9.04 28.56
CA PHE A 282 9.41 8.70 27.18
C PHE A 282 10.40 9.70 26.56
N ARG A 283 10.40 10.96 27.03
CA ARG A 283 11.40 11.95 26.61
C ARG A 283 12.82 11.56 27.03
N GLN A 284 12.95 10.98 28.23
CA GLN A 284 14.19 10.41 28.74
C GLN A 284 14.51 9.05 28.08
N ASN A 285 13.49 8.29 27.66
CA ASN A 285 13.60 6.96 27.05
C ASN A 285 13.18 6.94 25.57
N LYS A 286 13.82 7.74 24.71
CA LYS A 286 13.43 7.93 23.29
C LYS A 286 13.37 6.62 22.50
N THR A 287 14.30 5.69 22.75
CA THR A 287 14.35 4.38 22.08
C THR A 287 13.13 3.53 22.40
N LEU A 288 12.64 3.58 23.64
CA LEU A 288 11.44 2.86 24.04
C LEU A 288 10.20 3.43 23.31
N ALA A 289 10.05 4.75 23.27
CA ALA A 289 8.98 5.39 22.53
C ALA A 289 9.01 5.04 21.02
N GLN A 290 10.21 5.01 20.42
CA GLN A 290 10.39 4.61 19.03
C GLN A 290 9.99 3.13 18.81
N ASN A 291 10.40 2.23 19.71
CA ASN A 291 10.09 0.80 19.60
C ASN A 291 8.58 0.53 19.76
N ILE A 292 7.91 1.21 20.69
CA ILE A 292 6.45 1.15 20.83
C ILE A 292 5.79 1.64 19.53
N GLY A 293 6.25 2.78 18.97
CA GLY A 293 5.76 3.28 17.70
C GLY A 293 5.90 2.27 16.56
N ILE A 294 7.08 1.65 16.40
CA ILE A 294 7.35 0.64 15.36
C ILE A 294 6.42 -0.57 15.53
N PHE A 295 6.36 -1.11 16.75
CA PHE A 295 5.53 -2.28 17.04
C PHE A 295 4.05 -1.99 16.79
N CYS A 296 3.51 -0.90 17.34
CA CYS A 296 2.12 -0.50 17.14
C CYS A 296 1.80 -0.32 15.65
N THR A 297 2.71 0.26 14.87
CA THR A 297 2.49 0.49 13.44
C THR A 297 2.36 -0.82 12.66
N LEU A 298 3.29 -1.75 12.87
CA LEU A 298 3.29 -3.05 12.17
C LEU A 298 2.20 -3.99 12.69
N PHE A 299 1.88 -3.92 13.98
CA PHE A 299 0.75 -4.62 14.58
C PHE A 299 -0.59 -4.14 13.99
N CYS A 300 -0.83 -2.81 13.95
CA CYS A 300 -2.02 -2.24 13.34
C CYS A 300 -2.11 -2.57 11.83
N MET A 301 -0.98 -2.63 11.14
CA MET A 301 -0.94 -3.06 9.74
C MET A 301 -1.36 -4.54 9.59
N GLY A 302 -0.95 -5.43 10.50
CA GLY A 302 -1.46 -6.81 10.56
C GLY A 302 -2.97 -6.83 10.80
N ALA A 303 -3.43 -6.19 11.87
CA ALA A 303 -4.85 -6.13 12.25
C ALA A 303 -5.76 -5.48 11.17
N TRP A 304 -5.22 -4.56 10.36
CA TRP A 304 -5.93 -3.98 9.23
C TRP A 304 -6.24 -5.02 8.12
N ASN A 305 -5.34 -5.97 7.88
CA ASN A 305 -5.59 -7.04 6.91
C ASN A 305 -6.74 -7.94 7.37
N GLY A 306 -6.80 -8.22 8.68
CA GLY A 306 -7.94 -8.84 9.34
C GLY A 306 -7.66 -9.09 10.82
N LEU A 307 -8.71 -9.47 11.56
CA LEU A 307 -8.60 -9.81 12.99
C LEU A 307 -8.41 -11.30 13.25
N GLU A 308 -8.25 -12.09 12.18
CA GLU A 308 -7.89 -13.50 12.27
C GLU A 308 -6.48 -13.65 12.85
N ARG A 309 -6.26 -14.76 13.55
CA ARG A 309 -5.03 -15.01 14.33
C ARG A 309 -3.77 -14.82 13.49
N HIS A 310 -3.78 -15.34 12.28
CA HIS A 310 -2.64 -15.33 11.38
C HIS A 310 -2.22 -13.90 10.95
N TYR A 311 -3.17 -12.99 10.72
CA TYR A 311 -2.86 -11.58 10.39
C TYR A 311 -2.26 -10.83 11.58
N VAL A 312 -2.83 -11.03 12.77
CA VAL A 312 -2.38 -10.39 14.01
C VAL A 312 -0.99 -10.90 14.40
N ILE A 313 -0.77 -12.22 14.34
CA ILE A 313 0.53 -12.85 14.65
C ILE A 313 1.59 -12.38 13.64
N SER A 314 1.30 -12.35 12.35
CA SER A 314 2.25 -11.87 11.34
C SER A 314 2.64 -10.40 11.56
N GLY A 315 1.67 -9.53 11.83
CA GLY A 315 1.94 -8.12 12.15
C GLY A 315 2.78 -7.95 13.42
N ALA A 316 2.49 -8.73 14.47
CA ALA A 316 3.26 -8.74 15.71
C ALA A 316 4.70 -9.24 15.49
N LEU A 317 4.91 -10.27 14.67
CA LEU A 317 6.23 -10.79 14.34
C LEU A 317 7.06 -9.76 13.58
N PHE A 318 6.50 -9.12 12.54
CA PHE A 318 7.16 -8.02 11.85
C PHE A 318 7.52 -6.86 12.79
N GLY A 319 6.62 -6.54 13.71
CA GLY A 319 6.84 -5.58 14.80
C GLY A 319 8.04 -5.97 15.66
N ALA A 320 8.04 -7.20 16.18
CA ALA A 320 9.09 -7.74 17.03
C ALA A 320 10.45 -7.77 16.33
N ILE A 321 10.53 -8.27 15.09
CA ILE A 321 11.76 -8.31 14.29
C ILE A 321 12.35 -6.89 14.13
N SER A 322 11.49 -5.91 13.82
CA SER A 322 11.91 -4.52 13.61
C SER A 322 12.37 -3.85 14.90
N VAL A 323 11.69 -4.12 16.03
CA VAL A 323 12.08 -3.64 17.35
C VAL A 323 13.40 -4.25 17.80
N THR A 324 13.57 -5.57 17.67
CA THR A 324 14.80 -6.29 18.02
C THR A 324 15.99 -5.74 17.25
N HIS A 325 15.84 -5.52 15.95
CA HIS A 325 16.89 -4.90 15.14
C HIS A 325 17.20 -3.46 15.60
N ASN A 326 16.18 -2.65 15.92
CA ASN A 326 16.40 -1.29 16.42
C ASN A 326 17.12 -1.28 17.78
N MET A 327 16.78 -2.21 18.67
CA MET A 327 17.46 -2.40 19.96
C MET A 327 18.92 -2.82 19.76
N LEU A 328 19.19 -3.75 18.84
CA LEU A 328 20.54 -4.19 18.51
C LEU A 328 21.41 -3.02 18.01
N LEU A 329 20.88 -2.19 17.11
CA LEU A 329 21.57 -0.99 16.62
C LEU A 329 21.84 0.01 17.75
N TRP A 330 20.90 0.17 18.68
CA TRP A 330 21.08 1.05 19.83
C TRP A 330 22.15 0.54 20.80
N SER A 331 22.17 -0.77 21.08
CA SER A 331 23.22 -1.41 21.88
C SER A 331 24.59 -1.29 21.19
N ALA A 332 24.65 -1.44 19.87
CA ALA A 332 25.87 -1.29 19.10
C ALA A 332 26.45 0.14 19.16
N LYS A 333 25.59 1.17 19.24
CA LYS A 333 26.06 2.56 19.45
C LYS A 333 26.75 2.77 20.80
N ARG A 334 26.46 1.93 21.80
CA ARG A 334 27.05 2.01 23.15
C ARG A 334 28.25 1.08 23.33
N SER A 335 28.47 0.14 22.41
CA SER A 335 29.56 -0.84 22.48
C SER A 335 30.33 -0.90 21.15
N PRO A 336 31.55 -0.30 21.08
CA PRO A 336 32.37 -0.35 19.88
C PRO A 336 32.72 -1.77 19.42
N ALA A 337 32.87 -2.71 20.36
CA ALA A 337 33.12 -4.12 20.05
C ALA A 337 31.92 -4.75 19.31
N LEU A 338 30.70 -4.50 19.79
CA LEU A 338 29.47 -4.96 19.14
C LEU A 338 29.30 -4.30 17.77
N HIS A 339 29.57 -3.00 17.65
CA HIS A 339 29.50 -2.29 16.37
C HIS A 339 30.42 -2.92 15.31
N ARG A 340 31.69 -3.18 15.67
CA ARG A 340 32.65 -3.86 14.78
C ARG A 340 32.22 -5.29 14.45
N GLY A 341 31.71 -6.03 15.44
CA GLY A 341 31.22 -7.39 15.24
C GLY A 341 30.06 -7.47 14.23
N LEU A 342 29.10 -6.54 14.32
CA LEU A 342 27.98 -6.48 13.38
C LEU A 342 28.38 -6.09 11.95
N GLN A 343 29.50 -5.40 11.77
CA GLN A 343 30.04 -5.04 10.46
C GLN A 343 30.84 -6.17 9.82
N TYR A 344 31.18 -7.22 10.56
CA TYR A 344 31.94 -8.35 10.02
C TYR A 344 31.13 -9.03 8.90
N PRO A 345 31.72 -9.32 7.72
CA PRO A 345 30.96 -9.76 6.55
C PRO A 345 30.08 -10.99 6.80
N ALA A 346 30.58 -11.97 7.56
CA ALA A 346 29.81 -13.16 7.91
C ALA A 346 28.61 -12.84 8.80
N VAL A 347 28.76 -11.94 9.78
CA VAL A 347 27.67 -11.53 10.68
C VAL A 347 26.63 -10.70 9.92
N ALA A 348 27.07 -9.79 9.06
CA ALA A 348 26.18 -9.02 8.20
C ALA A 348 25.39 -9.92 7.22
N PHE A 349 26.05 -10.93 6.65
CA PHE A 349 25.40 -11.92 5.80
C PHE A 349 24.37 -12.75 6.58
N LEU A 350 24.72 -13.28 7.74
CA LEU A 350 23.78 -14.01 8.62
C LEU A 350 22.62 -13.13 9.05
N GLY A 351 22.85 -11.87 9.41
CA GLY A 351 21.81 -10.90 9.74
C GLY A 351 20.84 -10.65 8.58
N ARG A 352 21.35 -10.63 7.34
CA ARG A 352 20.52 -10.57 6.13
C ARG A 352 19.69 -11.83 5.94
N ILE A 353 20.28 -13.02 6.11
CA ILE A 353 19.54 -14.29 6.03
C ILE A 353 18.44 -14.36 7.09
N LEU A 354 18.72 -13.96 8.33
CA LEU A 354 17.73 -13.87 9.40
C LEU A 354 16.62 -12.88 9.04
N THR A 355 16.95 -11.70 8.53
CA THR A 355 15.96 -10.71 8.11
C THR A 355 15.01 -11.29 7.05
N LEU A 356 15.56 -11.87 5.99
CA LEU A 356 14.75 -12.40 4.88
C LEU A 356 13.97 -13.65 5.31
N GLY A 357 14.59 -14.54 6.10
CA GLY A 357 13.94 -15.73 6.64
C GLY A 357 12.80 -15.40 7.58
N SER A 358 13.00 -14.45 8.51
CA SER A 358 11.94 -14.02 9.42
C SER A 358 10.83 -13.27 8.68
N ALA A 359 11.16 -12.46 7.67
CA ALA A 359 10.14 -11.82 6.82
C ALA A 359 9.33 -12.87 6.04
N ALA A 360 10.00 -13.87 5.46
CA ALA A 360 9.35 -14.94 4.72
C ALA A 360 8.45 -15.80 5.62
N GLY A 361 8.91 -16.17 6.81
CA GLY A 361 8.09 -16.87 7.80
C GLY A 361 6.89 -16.04 8.28
N SER A 362 7.06 -14.72 8.45
CA SER A 362 5.96 -13.82 8.81
C SER A 362 4.92 -13.73 7.67
N LEU A 363 5.36 -13.78 6.41
CA LEU A 363 4.46 -13.84 5.25
C LEU A 363 3.79 -15.20 5.12
N TYR A 364 4.46 -16.30 5.46
CA TYR A 364 3.82 -17.62 5.51
C TYR A 364 2.69 -17.66 6.53
N ILE A 365 2.91 -17.12 7.72
CA ILE A 365 1.85 -16.98 8.71
C ILE A 365 0.74 -16.09 8.15
N PHE A 366 1.07 -14.93 7.58
CA PHE A 366 0.09 -14.04 6.95
C PHE A 366 -0.80 -14.72 5.90
N SER A 367 -0.31 -15.77 5.23
CA SER A 367 -1.07 -16.50 4.21
C SER A 367 -2.27 -17.29 4.74
N GLY A 368 -2.32 -17.58 6.05
CA GLY A 368 -3.31 -18.48 6.65
C GLY A 368 -3.09 -19.97 6.34
N MET A 369 -2.05 -20.32 5.56
CA MET A 369 -1.67 -21.73 5.28
C MET A 369 -0.73 -22.30 6.34
N SER A 370 -0.15 -21.44 7.17
CA SER A 370 0.59 -21.86 8.37
C SER A 370 -0.36 -22.45 9.41
N PRO A 371 0.09 -23.39 10.26
CA PRO A 371 -0.72 -23.88 11.38
C PRO A 371 -1.00 -22.84 12.49
N LEU A 372 -0.59 -21.57 12.30
CA LEU A 372 -0.65 -20.48 13.29
C LEU A 372 -1.63 -19.38 12.90
#